data_AF-A0A2U1Q1U1-F1
#
_entry.id   AF-A0A2U1Q1U1-F1
#
_cell.length_a   1.000
_cell.length_b   1.000
_cell.length_c   1.000
_cell.angle_alpha   90.00
_cell.angle_beta   90.00
_cell.angle_gamma   90.00
#
_symmetry.space_group_name_H-M   'P 1'
#
loop_
_entity.id
_entity.type
_entity.pdbx_description
1 polymer ?
#
loop_
_entity_poly.entity_id
_entity_poly.type
_entity_poly.pdbx_seq_one_letter_code
_entity_poly.pdbx_strand_id
1 'polypeptide(L)'
;MMTDVVPYTFRQDAGYLHITRYQQNGGIVVLGHDFGLCMFMPEPSPHDVTWQGEIAGVDAETEYFKANQSYPISKLNKNYRLCNDKWRDQPKFLEEHDLRRS
;
A
#
# COMPACT_ATOMS: atom_id res chain seq x y z
N MET A 1 0.33 -0.64 25.31
CA MET A 1 -0.67 0.28 24.71
C MET A 1 -1.94 0.17 25.54
N MET A 2 -2.77 1.22 25.63
CA MET A 2 -3.93 1.32 26.53
C MET A 2 -4.83 0.06 26.45
N THR A 3 -4.84 -0.72 27.54
CA THR A 3 -5.56 -1.99 27.80
C THR A 3 -5.66 -3.00 26.66
N ASP A 4 -5.02 -4.17 26.80
CA ASP A 4 -4.95 -5.29 25.83
C ASP A 4 -6.30 -5.87 25.34
N VAL A 5 -7.42 -5.33 25.83
CA VAL A 5 -8.75 -5.93 25.65
C VAL A 5 -9.64 -5.15 24.69
N VAL A 6 -9.41 -3.84 24.49
CA VAL A 6 -10.30 -3.00 23.67
C VAL A 6 -9.49 -2.15 22.67
N PRO A 7 -9.59 -2.43 21.36
CA PRO A 7 -8.93 -1.62 20.35
C PRO A 7 -9.64 -0.27 20.16
N TYR A 8 -8.87 0.78 19.89
CA TYR A 8 -9.42 2.04 19.43
C TYR A 8 -10.05 1.90 18.04
N THR A 9 -11.02 2.76 17.75
CA THR A 9 -11.58 2.86 16.39
C THR A 9 -10.48 3.20 15.40
N PHE A 10 -10.37 2.38 14.36
CA PHE A 10 -9.38 2.58 13.31
C PHE A 10 -9.64 3.87 12.53
N ARG A 11 -8.59 4.67 12.36
CA ARG A 11 -8.60 5.86 11.49
C ARG A 11 -7.38 5.81 10.60
N GLN A 12 -7.62 5.78 9.29
CA GLN A 12 -6.57 5.72 8.29
C GLN A 12 -5.73 7.00 8.28
N ASP A 13 -4.46 6.86 7.90
CA ASP A 13 -3.62 7.99 7.53
C ASP A 13 -4.26 8.83 6.41
N ALA A 14 -4.14 10.15 6.53
CA ALA A 14 -4.81 11.07 5.60
C ALA A 14 -4.21 11.01 4.19
N GLY A 15 -2.89 10.85 4.08
CA GLY A 15 -2.20 10.74 2.78
C GLY A 15 -2.56 9.43 2.09
N TYR A 16 -2.51 8.32 2.83
CA TYR A 16 -2.94 7.02 2.32
C TYR A 16 -4.40 7.05 1.84
N LEU A 17 -5.32 7.58 2.66
CA LEU A 17 -6.75 7.66 2.33
C LEU A 17 -7.03 8.54 1.10
N HIS A 18 -6.27 9.63 0.93
CA HIS A 18 -6.42 10.51 -0.23
C HIS A 18 -6.13 9.78 -1.54
N ILE A 19 -5.12 8.90 -1.54
CA ILE A 19 -4.65 8.18 -2.72
C ILE A 19 -5.52 6.96 -3.01
N THR A 20 -5.78 6.12 -2.01
CA THR A 20 -6.38 4.79 -2.21
C THR A 20 -7.87 4.75 -1.93
N ARG A 21 -8.40 5.72 -1.17
CA ARG A 21 -9.74 5.68 -0.55
C ARG A 21 -9.97 4.46 0.36
N TYR A 22 -8.94 3.66 0.63
CA TYR A 22 -9.02 2.45 1.43
C TYR A 22 -9.03 2.78 2.92
N GLN A 23 -10.11 2.37 3.60
CA GLN A 23 -10.38 2.70 5.01
C GLN A 23 -10.14 1.55 5.98
N GLN A 24 -9.72 0.37 5.49
CA GLN A 24 -9.39 -0.76 6.36
C GLN A 24 -7.89 -0.75 6.70
N ASN A 25 -7.51 -1.47 7.74
CA ASN A 25 -6.14 -1.53 8.24
C ASN A 25 -5.26 -2.44 7.38
N GLY A 26 -3.94 -2.34 7.55
CA GLY A 26 -3.00 -3.36 7.06
C GLY A 26 -2.63 -3.29 5.57
N GLY A 27 -3.18 -2.36 4.79
CA GLY A 27 -2.79 -2.14 3.40
C GLY A 27 -1.51 -1.32 3.26
N ILE A 28 -0.65 -1.66 2.31
CA ILE A 28 0.50 -0.85 1.89
C ILE A 28 0.28 -0.41 0.45
N VAL A 29 0.68 0.81 0.12
CA VAL A 29 0.61 1.33 -1.25
C VAL A 29 1.99 1.77 -1.72
N VAL A 30 2.33 1.41 -2.95
CA VAL A 30 3.55 1.83 -3.63
C VAL A 30 3.15 2.52 -4.93
N LEU A 31 3.68 3.72 -5.15
CA LEU A 31 3.53 4.47 -6.38
C LEU A 31 4.82 4.38 -7.19
N GLY A 32 4.70 4.01 -8.45
CA GLY A 32 5.81 4.02 -9.40
C GLY A 32 5.34 4.44 -10.77
N HIS A 33 6.18 5.14 -11.52
CA HIS A 33 5.83 5.60 -12.86
C HIS A 33 5.53 4.44 -13.82
N ASP A 34 6.26 3.32 -13.70
CA ASP A 34 6.17 2.20 -14.66
C ASP A 34 5.11 1.15 -14.31
N PHE A 35 4.60 1.17 -13.08
CA PHE A 35 3.59 0.20 -12.60
C PHE A 35 2.36 0.88 -11.99
N GLY A 36 2.32 2.21 -11.94
CA GLY A 36 1.22 2.99 -11.40
C GLY A 36 1.02 2.78 -9.90
N LEU A 37 -0.25 2.60 -9.51
CA LEU A 37 -0.68 2.31 -8.15
C LEU A 37 -0.60 0.80 -7.89
N CYS A 38 0.32 0.38 -7.03
CA CYS A 38 0.46 -1.01 -6.59
C CYS A 38 0.07 -1.12 -5.11
N MET A 39 -0.95 -1.92 -4.78
CA MET A 39 -1.34 -2.16 -3.39
C MET A 39 -0.95 -3.56 -2.91
N PHE A 40 -0.56 -3.62 -1.64
CA PHE A 40 -0.34 -4.85 -0.91
C PHE A 40 -1.42 -4.98 0.16
N MET A 41 -2.29 -5.98 0.00
CA MET A 41 -3.47 -6.17 0.81
C MET A 41 -3.24 -7.24 1.89
N PRO A 42 -3.84 -7.09 3.08
CA PRO A 42 -3.80 -8.13 4.10
C PRO A 42 -4.52 -9.40 3.60
N GLU A 43 -4.05 -10.55 4.05
CA GLU A 43 -4.72 -11.85 3.84
C GLU A 43 -5.54 -12.16 5.10
N PRO A 44 -6.86 -11.95 5.09
CA PRO A 44 -7.65 -12.14 6.30
C PRO A 44 -7.70 -13.60 6.71
N SER A 45 -7.40 -13.87 7.98
CA SER A 45 -7.69 -15.18 8.56
C SER A 45 -9.18 -15.27 8.96
N PRO A 46 -9.75 -16.48 9.07
CA PRO A 46 -11.12 -16.64 9.57
C PRO A 46 -11.33 -16.01 10.97
N HIS A 47 -10.28 -15.98 11.79
CA HIS A 47 -10.30 -15.33 13.09
C HIS A 47 -10.42 -13.80 12.95
N ASP A 48 -9.64 -13.19 12.05
CA ASP A 48 -9.71 -11.74 11.81
C ASP A 48 -11.08 -11.32 11.32
N VAL A 49 -11.68 -12.10 10.41
CA VAL A 49 -13.03 -11.82 9.91
C VAL A 49 -14.08 -11.89 11.04
N THR A 50 -13.93 -12.85 11.95
CA THR A 50 -14.85 -13.03 13.08
C THR A 50 -14.84 -11.83 14.03
N TRP A 51 -13.67 -11.22 14.24
CA TRP A 51 -13.49 -10.14 15.22
C TRP A 51 -13.50 -8.73 14.65
N GLN A 52 -13.06 -8.56 13.40
CA GLN A 52 -12.85 -7.26 12.75
C GLN A 52 -13.83 -7.03 11.59
N GLY A 53 -14.62 -8.05 11.23
CA GLY A 53 -15.52 -8.02 10.08
C GLY A 53 -14.80 -8.32 8.77
N GLU A 54 -15.51 -8.12 7.65
CA GLU A 54 -15.00 -8.45 6.34
C GLU A 54 -13.85 -7.52 5.92
N ILE A 55 -12.72 -8.11 5.57
CA ILE A 55 -11.51 -7.41 5.12
C ILE A 55 -11.38 -7.63 3.61
N ALA A 56 -11.22 -6.54 2.88
CA ALA A 56 -11.00 -6.55 1.45
C ALA A 56 -9.63 -7.16 1.16
N GLY A 57 -9.65 -8.32 0.50
CA GLY A 57 -8.45 -8.96 -0.02
C GLY A 57 -8.00 -8.38 -1.35
N VAL A 58 -7.06 -9.08 -1.97
CA VAL A 58 -6.46 -8.77 -3.28
C VAL A 58 -7.53 -8.60 -4.37
N ASP A 59 -8.59 -9.40 -4.33
CA ASP A 59 -9.64 -9.43 -5.36
C ASP A 59 -10.58 -8.21 -5.31
N ALA A 60 -10.82 -7.66 -4.12
CA ALA A 60 -11.66 -6.47 -3.94
C ALA A 60 -10.96 -5.18 -4.42
N GLU A 61 -9.65 -5.23 -4.62
CA GLU A 61 -8.86 -4.03 -4.83
C GLU A 61 -8.97 -3.48 -6.26
N THR A 62 -8.99 -4.35 -7.26
CA THR A 62 -9.09 -3.94 -8.67
C THR A 62 -10.45 -3.31 -8.97
N GLU A 63 -11.51 -3.80 -8.32
CA GLU A 63 -12.88 -3.33 -8.55
C GLU A 63 -13.17 -2.01 -7.82
N TYR A 64 -12.78 -1.90 -6.55
CA TYR A 64 -13.14 -0.74 -5.71
C TYR A 64 -12.07 0.34 -5.65
N PHE A 65 -10.79 -0.02 -5.62
CA PHE A 65 -9.67 0.93 -5.45
C PHE A 65 -8.97 1.28 -6.76
N LYS A 66 -9.33 0.60 -7.86
CA LYS A 66 -8.81 0.84 -9.23
C LYS A 66 -7.29 0.83 -9.31
N ALA A 67 -6.63 0.02 -8.49
CA ALA A 67 -5.19 -0.08 -8.59
C ALA A 67 -4.78 -0.83 -9.85
N ASN A 68 -3.55 -0.57 -10.29
CA ASN A 68 -2.98 -1.22 -11.45
C ASN A 68 -2.52 -2.63 -11.12
N GLN A 69 -2.07 -2.86 -9.89
CA GLN A 69 -1.54 -4.14 -9.43
C GLN A 69 -1.86 -4.34 -7.95
N SER A 70 -2.26 -5.56 -7.60
CA SER A 70 -2.56 -5.93 -6.23
C SER A 70 -1.89 -7.25 -5.84
N TYR A 71 -1.35 -7.29 -4.63
CA TYR A 71 -0.68 -8.48 -4.12
C TYR A 71 -1.00 -8.70 -2.65
N PRO A 72 -0.93 -9.93 -2.15
CA PRO A 72 -1.00 -10.17 -0.72
C PRO A 72 0.26 -9.62 -0.03
N ILE A 73 0.09 -9.10 1.19
CA ILE A 73 1.18 -8.51 1.97
C ILE A 73 2.28 -9.55 2.31
N SER A 74 1.93 -10.83 2.39
CA SER A 74 2.91 -11.92 2.55
C SER A 74 3.93 -11.97 1.41
N LYS A 75 3.59 -11.47 0.21
CA LYS A 75 4.48 -11.39 -0.96
C LYS A 75 5.23 -10.07 -1.06
N LEU A 76 5.10 -9.17 -0.07
CA LEU A 76 5.75 -7.86 -0.07
C LEU A 76 7.26 -7.99 -0.32
N ASN A 77 8.00 -8.81 0.42
CA ASN A 77 9.46 -8.91 0.25
C ASN A 77 9.90 -9.33 -1.16
N LYS A 78 9.12 -10.21 -1.81
CA LYS A 78 9.42 -10.69 -3.17
C LYS A 78 9.06 -9.65 -4.23
N ASN A 79 7.89 -9.03 -4.09
CA ASN A 79 7.33 -8.13 -5.09
C ASN A 79 7.81 -6.68 -4.91
N TYR A 80 8.16 -6.27 -3.69
CA TYR A 80 8.83 -5.01 -3.42
C TYR A 80 10.13 -4.92 -4.20
N ARG A 81 10.90 -6.01 -4.33
CA ARG A 81 12.08 -6.03 -5.21
C ARG A 81 11.72 -5.77 -6.67
N LEU A 82 10.64 -6.37 -7.19
CA LEU A 82 10.18 -6.10 -8.56
C LEU A 82 9.74 -4.64 -8.75
N CYS A 83 9.06 -4.04 -7.77
CA CYS A 83 8.73 -2.62 -7.78
C CYS A 83 9.99 -1.73 -7.65
N ASN A 84 10.97 -2.15 -6.85
CA ASN A 84 12.19 -1.39 -6.55
C ASN A 84 13.25 -1.49 -7.65
N ASP A 85 13.35 -2.62 -8.34
CA ASP A 85 14.27 -2.84 -9.47
C ASP A 85 13.86 -1.94 -10.64
N LYS A 86 12.56 -1.83 -10.92
CA LYS A 86 12.03 -0.83 -11.88
C LYS A 86 12.30 0.61 -11.44
N TRP A 87 12.26 0.89 -10.13
CA TRP A 87 12.61 2.20 -9.58
C TRP A 87 14.10 2.53 -9.73
N ARG A 88 14.98 1.53 -9.64
CA ARG A 88 16.44 1.70 -9.75
C ARG A 88 16.90 1.91 -11.20
N ASP A 89 16.15 1.40 -12.17
CA ASP A 89 16.40 1.58 -13.60
C ASP A 89 15.91 2.93 -14.15
N GLN A 90 15.28 3.77 -13.32
CA GLN A 90 14.91 5.12 -13.74
C GLN A 90 16.13 6.04 -13.82
N PRO A 91 16.29 6.85 -14.89
CA PRO A 91 17.34 7.86 -14.94
C PRO A 91 17.11 8.84 -13.78
N LYS A 92 18.14 9.08 -12.98
CA LYS A 92 18.11 10.01 -11.84
C LYS A 92 17.71 11.41 -12.33
N PHE A 93 16.44 11.77 -12.18
CA PHE A 93 15.91 13.09 -12.56
C PHE A 93 16.32 14.21 -11.56
N LEU A 94 17.31 13.98 -10.70
CA LEU A 94 17.67 14.86 -9.57
C LEU A 94 19.14 15.33 -9.58
N GLU A 95 19.78 15.43 -10.74
CA GLU A 95 21.09 16.12 -10.86
C GLU A 95 21.07 17.40 -11.71
N GLU A 96 19.90 17.87 -12.20
CA GLU A 96 19.84 19.09 -13.04
C GLU A 96 19.45 20.39 -12.29
N HIS A 97 19.14 20.34 -11.00
CA HIS A 97 18.73 21.53 -10.24
C HIS A 97 19.84 22.21 -9.42
N ASP A 98 21.06 21.66 -9.38
CA ASP A 98 22.19 22.24 -8.63
C ASP A 98 23.20 23.05 -9.48
N LEU A 99 22.97 23.19 -10.79
CA LEU A 99 23.83 23.98 -11.70
C LEU A 99 23.33 25.41 -11.97
N ARG A 100 22.34 25.92 -11.22
CA ARG A 100 21.86 27.32 -11.31
C ARG A 100 22.06 28.14 -10.03
N ARG A 101 23.18 27.92 -9.34
CA ARG A 101 23.73 28.87 -8.36
C ARG A 101 25.23 29.06 -8.64
N SER A 102 25.53 29.85 -9.67
CA SER A 102 26.81 30.51 -9.86
C SER A 102 26.58 32.02 -9.82
#